data_AF-W8C394-F1
#
_entry.id   AF-W8C394-F1
#
_cell.length_a   1.000
_cell.length_b   1.000
_cell.length_c   1.000
_cell.angle_alpha   90.00
_cell.angle_beta   90.00
_cell.angle_gamma   90.00
#
_symmetry.space_group_name_H-M   'P 1'
#
loop_
_entity.id
_entity.type
_entity.pdbx_description
1 polymer ?
#
loop_
_entity_poly.entity_id
_entity_poly.type
_entity_poly.pdbx_seq_one_letter_code
_entity_poly.pdbx_strand_id
1 'polypeptide(L)'
;MVFTARNEERAFIIECLKVYKSLPALWDSKSPEYRKKVQKDEAYEVLVDKFREKYKNINRKDVTKKINTLRTNFRKELKRLAQEGREDSKLWYFDVMKFLKDQAANKEEESFQISYDEGESLNIEIIEQPSSPISDKYAKENLSESLVQLNAAQTSSSGVLGEYELKLAETWAMELQKMAPEQQIYAKKAINDIIYEGQLGNLHRDSVRISMPMARLV
;
A
#
# COMPACT_ATOMS: atom_id res chain seq x y z
N MET A 1 13.73 -4.47 22.79
CA MET A 1 14.05 -5.48 21.75
C MET A 1 13.37 -5.23 20.40
N VAL A 2 12.17 -4.63 20.31
CA VAL A 2 11.49 -4.40 19.01
C VAL A 2 12.21 -3.38 18.10
N PHE A 3 12.86 -2.36 18.67
CA PHE A 3 13.53 -1.31 17.89
C PHE A 3 14.81 -1.79 17.17
N THR A 4 15.53 -2.75 17.75
CA THR A 4 16.77 -3.30 17.16
C THR A 4 16.47 -4.18 15.95
N ALA A 5 15.45 -5.06 16.06
CA ALA A 5 15.03 -5.92 14.96
C ALA A 5 14.62 -5.15 13.70
N ARG A 6 13.91 -4.02 13.86
CA ARG A 6 13.52 -3.15 12.73
C ARG A 6 14.73 -2.49 12.06
N ASN A 7 15.72 -2.06 12.84
CA ASN A 7 16.92 -1.43 12.29
C ASN A 7 17.81 -2.45 11.56
N GLU A 8 17.92 -3.67 12.08
CA GLU A 8 18.63 -4.77 11.43
C GLU A 8 17.95 -5.20 10.12
N GLU A 9 16.62 -5.20 10.06
CA GLU A 9 15.91 -5.44 8.81
C GLU A 9 16.18 -4.35 7.77
N ARG A 10 16.10 -3.07 8.17
CA ARG A 10 16.41 -1.94 7.28
C ARG A 10 17.85 -2.00 6.76
N ALA A 11 18.81 -2.26 7.63
CA ALA A 11 20.22 -2.40 7.27
C ALA A 11 20.42 -3.52 6.24
N PHE A 12 19.79 -4.68 6.47
CA PHE A 12 19.86 -5.80 5.53
C PHE A 12 19.26 -5.44 4.15
N ILE A 13 18.09 -4.81 4.12
CA ILE A 13 17.49 -4.40 2.84
C ILE A 13 18.36 -3.34 2.12
N ILE A 14 19.01 -2.44 2.85
CA ILE A 14 20.00 -1.51 2.27
C ILE A 14 21.14 -2.29 1.59
N GLU A 15 21.65 -3.36 2.21
CA GLU A 15 22.67 -4.20 1.59
C GLU A 15 22.17 -4.90 0.33
N CYS A 16 20.96 -5.47 0.37
CA CYS A 16 20.34 -6.04 -0.83
C CYS A 16 20.19 -5.00 -1.96
N LEU A 17 19.82 -3.76 -1.63
CA LEU A 17 19.71 -2.68 -2.59
C LEU A 17 21.06 -2.22 -3.15
N LYS A 18 22.13 -2.29 -2.34
CA LYS A 18 23.50 -2.04 -2.82
C LYS A 18 23.95 -3.12 -3.81
N VAL A 19 23.66 -4.39 -3.53
CA VAL A 19 23.89 -5.49 -4.48
C VAL A 19 23.08 -5.26 -5.76
N TYR A 20 21.79 -4.98 -5.64
CA TYR A 20 20.94 -4.64 -6.79
C TYR A 20 21.50 -3.48 -7.63
N LYS A 21 22.00 -2.42 -7.01
CA LYS A 21 22.66 -1.30 -7.70
C LYS A 21 23.89 -1.77 -8.51
N SER A 22 24.66 -2.74 -8.02
CA SER A 22 25.82 -3.28 -8.73
C SER A 22 25.48 -4.18 -9.92
N LEU A 23 24.20 -4.50 -10.14
CA LEU A 23 23.72 -5.41 -11.17
C LEU A 23 23.00 -4.66 -12.31
N PRO A 24 23.72 -3.99 -13.24
CA PRO A 24 23.12 -3.16 -14.29
C PRO A 24 22.18 -3.93 -15.21
N ALA A 25 22.41 -5.23 -15.40
CA ALA A 25 21.52 -6.14 -16.13
C ALA A 25 20.06 -6.08 -15.65
N LEU A 26 19.82 -5.70 -14.39
CA LEU A 26 18.49 -5.66 -13.78
C LEU A 26 17.79 -4.29 -13.87
N TRP A 27 18.50 -3.21 -14.15
CA TRP A 27 17.93 -1.87 -13.99
C TRP A 27 18.40 -0.81 -14.98
N ASP A 28 19.55 -0.99 -15.62
CA ASP A 28 20.11 0.01 -16.52
C ASP A 28 19.75 -0.31 -17.98
N SER A 29 18.75 0.38 -18.51
CA SER A 29 18.31 0.22 -19.91
C SER A 29 19.39 0.54 -20.95
N LYS A 30 20.43 1.31 -20.56
CA LYS A 30 21.54 1.72 -21.44
C LYS A 30 22.66 0.68 -21.46
N SER A 31 22.69 -0.22 -20.49
CA SER A 31 23.70 -1.26 -20.39
C SER A 31 23.43 -2.37 -21.43
N PRO A 32 24.46 -2.87 -22.13
CA PRO A 32 24.32 -3.98 -23.08
C PRO A 32 23.85 -5.27 -22.37
N GLU A 33 24.17 -5.40 -21.08
CA GLU A 33 23.78 -6.53 -20.25
C GLU A 33 22.26 -6.61 -20.03
N TYR A 34 21.58 -5.46 -19.97
CA TYR A 34 20.13 -5.40 -19.76
C TYR A 34 19.32 -6.08 -20.87
N ARG A 35 19.85 -6.16 -22.09
CA ARG A 35 19.18 -6.84 -23.21
C ARG A 35 19.37 -8.35 -23.22
N LYS A 36 20.35 -8.87 -22.46
CA LYS A 36 20.74 -10.29 -22.47
C LYS A 36 19.98 -11.06 -21.38
N LYS A 37 19.14 -12.00 -21.80
CA LYS A 37 18.37 -12.85 -20.87
C LYS A 37 19.26 -13.62 -19.89
N VAL A 38 20.34 -14.22 -20.38
CA VAL A 38 21.28 -15.01 -19.56
C VAL A 38 21.87 -14.16 -18.43
N GLN A 39 22.31 -12.94 -18.73
CA GLN A 39 22.91 -12.05 -17.73
C GLN A 39 21.88 -11.51 -16.73
N LYS A 40 20.63 -11.34 -17.16
CA LYS A 40 19.51 -11.05 -16.24
C LYS A 40 19.26 -12.21 -15.30
N ASP A 41 19.27 -13.44 -15.79
CA ASP A 41 19.08 -14.64 -14.97
C ASP A 41 20.22 -14.77 -13.95
N GLU A 42 21.48 -14.66 -14.39
CA GLU A 42 22.66 -14.66 -13.51
C GLU A 42 22.61 -13.56 -12.44
N ALA A 43 22.24 -12.34 -12.83
CA ALA A 43 22.11 -11.23 -11.89
C ALA A 43 20.99 -11.45 -10.86
N TYR A 44 19.86 -12.05 -11.26
CA TYR A 44 18.81 -12.40 -10.30
C TYR A 44 19.25 -13.48 -9.33
N GLU A 45 20.01 -14.49 -9.76
CA GLU A 45 20.55 -15.51 -8.86
C GLU A 45 21.47 -14.90 -7.80
N VAL A 46 22.38 -14.00 -8.20
CA VAL A 46 23.25 -13.25 -7.24
C VAL A 46 22.41 -12.49 -6.21
N LEU A 47 21.34 -11.83 -6.66
CA LEU A 47 20.47 -11.08 -5.76
C LEU A 47 19.68 -12.02 -4.83
N VAL A 48 19.17 -13.15 -5.34
CA VAL A 48 18.46 -14.15 -4.55
C VAL A 48 19.36 -14.74 -3.46
N ASP A 49 20.60 -15.07 -3.79
CA ASP A 49 21.57 -15.58 -2.83
C ASP A 49 21.84 -14.59 -1.70
N LYS A 50 21.92 -13.28 -2.00
CA LYS A 50 22.01 -12.25 -0.96
C LYS A 50 20.78 -12.25 -0.04
N PHE A 51 19.56 -12.40 -0.59
CA PHE A 51 18.36 -12.48 0.23
C PHE A 51 18.29 -13.76 1.08
N ARG A 52 18.84 -14.88 0.60
CA ARG A 52 18.87 -16.17 1.32
C ARG A 52 19.69 -16.14 2.61
N GLU A 53 20.63 -15.19 2.75
CA GLU A 53 21.38 -14.97 4.00
C GLU A 53 20.46 -14.74 5.21
N LYS A 54 19.29 -14.10 4.99
CA LYS A 54 18.28 -13.84 6.03
C LYS A 54 16.99 -14.62 5.84
N TYR A 55 16.59 -14.88 4.59
CA TYR A 55 15.33 -15.56 4.24
C TYR A 55 15.61 -16.88 3.51
N LYS A 56 15.86 -17.96 4.26
CA LYS A 56 16.36 -19.25 3.74
C LYS A 56 15.57 -19.84 2.55
N ASN A 57 14.25 -19.63 2.50
CA ASN A 57 13.36 -20.23 1.50
C ASN A 57 12.92 -19.24 0.41
N ILE A 58 13.57 -18.08 0.31
CA ILE A 58 13.18 -17.06 -0.68
C ILE A 58 13.54 -17.52 -2.10
N ASN A 59 12.61 -17.27 -3.03
CA ASN A 59 12.79 -17.58 -4.44
C ASN A 59 12.91 -16.31 -5.30
N ARG A 60 13.20 -16.51 -6.59
CA ARG A 60 13.36 -15.40 -7.56
C ARG A 60 12.10 -14.55 -7.71
N LYS A 61 10.90 -15.14 -7.66
CA LYS A 61 9.64 -14.39 -7.77
C LYS A 61 9.49 -13.44 -6.57
N ASP A 62 9.76 -13.92 -5.36
CA ASP A 62 9.68 -13.11 -4.14
C ASP A 62 10.63 -11.90 -4.18
N VAL A 63 11.88 -12.13 -4.59
CA VAL A 63 12.90 -11.07 -4.72
C VAL A 63 12.51 -10.07 -5.79
N THR A 64 12.10 -10.55 -6.96
CA THR A 64 11.62 -9.71 -8.07
C THR A 64 10.49 -8.81 -7.60
N LYS A 65 9.53 -9.39 -6.87
CA LYS A 65 8.41 -8.66 -6.33
C LYS A 65 8.82 -7.64 -5.28
N LYS A 66 9.69 -8.01 -4.34
CA LYS A 66 10.21 -7.09 -3.33
C LYS A 66 10.88 -5.87 -3.97
N ILE A 67 11.72 -6.10 -4.98
CA ILE A 67 12.40 -5.04 -5.72
C ILE A 67 11.40 -4.16 -6.49
N ASN A 68 10.41 -4.76 -7.16
CA ASN A 68 9.38 -4.00 -7.88
C ASN A 68 8.55 -3.11 -6.95
N THR A 69 8.20 -3.60 -5.76
CA THR A 69 7.53 -2.82 -4.72
C THR A 69 8.38 -1.62 -4.29
N LEU A 70 9.67 -1.85 -3.99
CA LEU A 70 10.61 -0.77 -3.62
C LEU A 70 10.76 0.27 -4.74
N ARG A 71 10.88 -0.19 -6.00
CA ARG A 71 10.95 0.70 -7.19
C ARG A 71 9.68 1.54 -7.35
N THR A 72 8.52 0.93 -7.14
CA THR A 72 7.22 1.62 -7.26
C THR A 72 7.09 2.71 -6.20
N ASN A 73 7.45 2.39 -4.95
CA ASN A 73 7.44 3.35 -3.85
C ASN A 73 8.43 4.50 -4.08
N PHE A 74 9.64 4.18 -4.55
CA PHE A 74 10.65 5.18 -4.90
C PHE A 74 10.16 6.15 -5.99
N ARG A 75 9.51 5.65 -7.05
CA ARG A 75 8.94 6.52 -8.11
C ARG A 75 7.82 7.40 -7.60
N LYS A 76 6.90 6.85 -6.78
CA LYS A 76 5.82 7.63 -6.15
C LYS A 76 6.39 8.74 -5.28
N GLU A 77 7.44 8.44 -4.52
CA GLU A 77 8.13 9.41 -3.69
C GLU A 77 8.82 10.50 -4.52
N LEU A 78 9.50 10.16 -5.62
CA LEU A 78 10.06 11.16 -6.54
C LEU A 78 8.99 12.13 -7.06
N LYS A 79 7.82 11.61 -7.45
CA LYS A 79 6.68 12.43 -7.91
C LYS A 79 6.18 13.36 -6.80
N ARG A 80 6.05 12.84 -5.57
CA ARG A 80 5.61 13.60 -4.40
C ARG A 80 6.60 14.73 -4.06
N LEU A 81 7.90 14.44 -4.06
CA LEU A 81 8.95 15.41 -3.82
C LEU A 81 8.97 16.53 -4.86
N ALA A 82 8.79 16.19 -6.13
CA ALA A 82 8.69 17.17 -7.21
C ALA A 82 7.46 18.09 -7.05
N GLN A 83 6.30 17.55 -6.66
CA GLN A 83 5.09 18.34 -6.42
C GLN A 83 5.20 19.27 -5.21
N GLU A 84 5.86 18.82 -4.15
CA GLU A 84 6.00 19.58 -2.91
C GLU A 84 7.20 20.54 -2.93
N GLY A 85 8.03 20.52 -3.98
CA GLY A 85 9.26 21.30 -4.04
C GLY A 85 10.29 20.90 -2.97
N ARG A 86 10.28 19.63 -2.54
CA ARG A 86 11.16 19.11 -1.50
C ARG A 86 12.24 18.22 -2.10
N GLU A 87 13.43 18.25 -1.52
CA GLU A 87 14.54 17.36 -1.92
C GLU A 87 14.69 16.15 -1.00
N ASP A 88 14.24 16.27 0.25
CA ASP A 88 14.41 15.25 1.30
C ASP A 88 13.25 14.24 1.34
N SER A 89 13.57 12.96 1.13
CA SER A 89 12.62 11.86 1.22
C SER A 89 12.44 11.36 2.65
N LYS A 90 11.24 10.87 2.96
CA LYS A 90 10.96 10.12 4.19
C LYS A 90 11.35 8.64 4.11
N LEU A 91 11.72 8.12 2.94
CA LEU A 91 12.10 6.71 2.77
C LEU A 91 13.54 6.48 3.23
N TRP A 92 13.73 5.62 4.23
CA TRP A 92 15.06 5.29 4.80
C TRP A 92 16.05 4.65 3.81
N TYR A 93 15.58 4.19 2.65
CA TYR A 93 16.41 3.64 1.58
C TYR A 93 16.51 4.56 0.35
N PHE A 94 15.94 5.76 0.41
CA PHE A 94 15.82 6.66 -0.75
C PHE A 94 17.17 6.93 -1.41
N ASP A 95 18.17 7.29 -0.61
CA ASP A 95 19.52 7.63 -1.10
C ASP A 95 20.17 6.48 -1.86
N VAL A 96 19.95 5.24 -1.41
CA VAL A 96 20.51 4.04 -2.05
C VAL A 96 19.87 3.80 -3.41
N MET A 97 18.62 4.24 -3.61
CA MET A 97 17.87 4.08 -4.87
C MET A 97 17.96 5.28 -5.82
N LYS A 98 18.63 6.38 -5.45
CA LYS A 98 18.78 7.60 -6.28
C LYS A 98 19.35 7.32 -7.68
N PHE A 99 20.14 6.26 -7.86
CA PHE A 99 20.66 5.84 -9.18
C PHE A 99 19.56 5.49 -10.21
N LEU A 100 18.32 5.28 -9.76
CA LEU A 100 17.18 5.01 -10.63
C LEU A 100 16.47 6.29 -11.12
N LYS A 101 16.86 7.49 -10.65
CA LYS A 101 16.18 8.76 -10.97
C LYS A 101 16.16 9.02 -12.49
N ASP A 102 17.29 8.82 -13.15
CA ASP A 102 17.44 9.05 -14.61
C ASP A 102 16.63 8.04 -15.43
N GLN A 103 16.33 6.87 -14.87
CA GLN A 103 15.48 5.85 -15.49
C GLN A 103 13.99 6.11 -15.26
N ALA A 104 13.64 6.89 -14.23
CA ALA A 104 12.26 7.20 -13.86
C ALA A 104 11.68 8.35 -14.70
N ALA A 105 12.50 9.34 -15.06
CA ALA A 105 12.08 10.49 -15.88
C ALA A 105 11.76 10.11 -17.34
N ASN A 106 12.34 9.02 -17.86
CA ASN A 106 12.13 8.59 -19.24
C ASN A 106 10.87 7.74 -19.47
N LYS A 107 10.04 7.51 -18.44
CA LYS A 107 8.82 6.68 -18.51
C LYS A 107 7.57 7.45 -18.08
N GLU A 108 7.45 8.70 -18.49
CA GLU A 108 6.27 9.53 -18.17
C GLU A 108 5.02 9.17 -18.99
N GLU A 109 5.11 8.29 -20.00
CA GLU A 109 3.95 7.96 -20.88
C GLU A 109 3.54 6.47 -20.97
N GLU A 110 4.30 5.51 -20.42
CA GLU A 110 3.86 4.10 -20.42
C GLU A 110 2.97 3.80 -19.21
N SER A 111 1.68 4.03 -19.39
CA SER A 111 0.61 3.42 -18.62
C SER A 111 0.78 1.90 -18.51
N PHE A 112 0.63 1.35 -17.30
CA PHE A 112 -0.09 0.10 -17.06
C PHE A 112 0.12 -1.06 -18.04
N GLN A 113 1.33 -1.61 -18.14
CA GLN A 113 1.50 -2.99 -18.59
C GLN A 113 2.70 -3.64 -17.91
N ILE A 114 2.49 -4.10 -16.68
CA ILE A 114 3.24 -5.24 -16.14
C ILE A 114 2.26 -6.40 -16.22
N SER A 115 2.54 -7.37 -17.08
CA SER A 115 1.85 -8.65 -17.12
C SER A 115 1.82 -9.24 -15.71
N TYR A 116 0.61 -9.44 -15.19
CA TYR A 116 0.35 -10.12 -13.93
C TYR A 116 0.90 -11.55 -14.03
N ASP A 117 1.88 -11.88 -13.17
CA ASP A 117 2.11 -13.24 -12.70
C ASP A 117 1.93 -13.19 -11.18
N GLU A 118 1.03 -14.05 -10.69
CA GLU A 118 0.59 -14.18 -9.31
C GLU A 118 1.75 -14.27 -8.31
N GLY A 119 1.54 -13.68 -7.14
CA GLY A 119 2.31 -14.02 -5.94
C GLY A 119 2.58 -12.82 -5.05
N GLU A 120 1.62 -12.43 -4.21
CA GLU A 120 1.71 -11.76 -2.89
C GLU A 120 2.76 -10.66 -2.62
N SER A 121 2.30 -9.41 -2.39
CA SER A 121 3.16 -8.32 -1.92
C SER A 121 3.29 -8.43 -0.41
N LEU A 122 4.49 -8.70 0.09
CA LEU A 122 4.79 -8.57 1.51
C LEU A 122 4.62 -7.10 1.93
N ASN A 123 3.55 -6.84 2.69
CA ASN A 123 3.27 -5.57 3.35
C ASN A 123 4.42 -5.24 4.31
N ILE A 124 5.13 -4.14 4.05
CA ILE A 124 5.89 -3.45 5.09
C ILE A 124 4.96 -2.36 5.62
N GLU A 125 4.55 -2.50 6.88
CA GLU A 125 3.76 -1.50 7.61
C GLU A 125 4.44 -0.12 7.57
N ILE A 126 3.72 0.85 6.99
CA ILE A 126 4.06 2.27 7.09
C ILE A 126 3.59 2.71 8.47
N ILE A 127 4.54 2.86 9.40
CA ILE A 127 4.27 3.49 10.69
C ILE A 127 4.33 5.00 10.47
N GLU A 128 3.16 5.63 10.42
CA GLU A 128 3.04 7.07 10.60
C GLU A 128 3.53 7.44 12.00
N GLN A 129 4.46 8.39 12.07
CA GLN A 129 4.67 9.16 13.29
C GLN A 129 3.95 10.51 13.18
N PRO A 130 3.37 10.99 14.29
CA PRO A 130 2.53 12.17 14.33
C PRO A 130 3.36 13.44 14.22
N SER A 131 2.93 14.38 13.37
CA SER A 131 3.32 15.79 13.48
C SER A 131 2.12 16.59 13.98
N SER A 132 2.24 17.18 15.17
CA SER A 132 1.32 18.21 15.68
C SER A 132 1.94 19.61 15.46
N PRO A 133 1.21 20.74 15.63
CA PRO A 133 -0.24 20.94 15.72
C PRO A 133 -0.79 21.99 14.71
N ILE A 134 -1.99 21.76 14.15
CA ILE A 134 -2.79 22.84 13.56
C ILE A 134 -4.16 22.89 14.27
N SER A 135 -4.29 23.91 15.11
CA SER A 135 -5.51 24.60 15.56
C SER A 135 -6.72 23.78 16.00
N ASP A 136 -6.81 23.55 17.31
CA ASP A 136 -8.04 23.28 18.06
C ASP A 136 -9.14 24.30 17.74
N LYS A 137 -10.31 23.83 17.26
CA LYS A 137 -11.63 24.43 17.59
C LYS A 137 -12.88 23.66 17.15
N TYR A 138 -12.79 22.52 16.45
CA TYR A 138 -13.98 21.79 16.00
C TYR A 138 -13.80 20.26 16.03
N ALA A 139 -13.76 19.61 17.20
CA ALA A 139 -13.93 18.15 17.32
C ALA A 139 -13.99 17.62 18.77
N LYS A 140 -14.67 18.31 19.70
CA LYS A 140 -14.95 17.76 21.02
C LYS A 140 -16.46 17.73 21.25
N GLU A 141 -17.12 16.70 20.74
CA GLU A 141 -18.39 16.28 21.36
C GLU A 141 -18.84 14.83 21.08
N ASN A 142 -18.29 14.09 20.11
CA ASN A 142 -18.82 12.75 19.79
C ASN A 142 -17.88 11.56 20.02
N LEU A 143 -16.75 11.71 20.73
CA LEU A 143 -15.79 10.60 20.92
C LEU A 143 -16.08 9.73 22.17
N SER A 144 -16.91 10.19 23.11
CA SER A 144 -17.14 9.49 24.38
C SER A 144 -18.17 8.35 24.31
N GLU A 145 -19.05 8.32 23.31
CA GLU A 145 -20.03 7.23 23.18
C GLU A 145 -19.53 6.03 22.37
N SER A 146 -18.50 6.18 21.53
CA SER A 146 -18.03 5.09 20.66
C SER A 146 -17.08 4.10 21.35
N LEU A 147 -16.61 4.37 22.57
CA LEU A 147 -15.59 3.55 23.26
C LEU A 147 -16.18 2.48 24.19
N VAL A 148 -17.51 2.37 24.32
CA VAL A 148 -18.14 1.44 25.29
C VAL A 148 -18.69 0.15 24.65
N GLN A 149 -18.70 0.01 23.32
CA GLN A 149 -19.27 -1.18 22.65
C GLN A 149 -18.27 -2.10 21.92
N LEU A 150 -16.99 -2.08 22.29
CA LEU A 150 -16.00 -3.05 21.79
C LEU A 150 -15.58 -3.99 22.91
N ASN A 151 -16.48 -4.90 23.32
CA ASN A 151 -16.15 -6.14 24.04
C ASN A 151 -17.38 -7.05 24.12
N ALA A 152 -17.70 -7.76 23.03
CA ALA A 152 -18.39 -9.04 23.10
C ALA A 152 -18.27 -9.79 21.76
N ALA A 153 -17.85 -11.05 21.86
CA ALA A 153 -17.73 -12.04 20.78
C ALA A 153 -16.58 -11.83 19.77
N GLN A 154 -15.44 -12.43 20.12
CA GLN A 154 -14.50 -12.94 19.13
C GLN A 154 -15.23 -13.90 18.18
N THR A 155 -15.31 -13.54 16.90
CA THR A 155 -15.19 -14.51 15.83
C THR A 155 -13.83 -14.31 15.16
N SER A 156 -13.05 -15.37 15.22
CA SER A 156 -11.68 -15.45 14.75
C SER A 156 -11.62 -15.30 13.23
N SER A 157 -11.22 -14.13 12.73
CA SER A 157 -10.47 -14.00 11.48
C SER A 157 -9.73 -12.66 11.43
N SER A 158 -8.60 -12.58 12.13
CA SER A 158 -7.48 -11.76 11.66
C SER A 158 -6.86 -12.44 10.43
N GLY A 159 -7.68 -12.71 9.42
CA GLY A 159 -7.28 -13.24 8.13
C GLY A 159 -6.90 -12.07 7.25
N VAL A 160 -5.80 -12.21 6.53
CA VAL A 160 -5.45 -11.31 5.43
C VAL A 160 -6.68 -11.19 4.52
N LEU A 161 -7.16 -9.96 4.30
CA LEU A 161 -8.22 -9.72 3.32
C LEU A 161 -7.76 -10.24 1.96
N GLY A 162 -8.59 -11.05 1.31
CA GLY A 162 -8.29 -11.59 -0.01
C GLY A 162 -8.18 -10.49 -1.05
N GLU A 163 -7.59 -10.84 -2.19
CA GLU A 163 -7.42 -9.92 -3.32
C GLU A 163 -8.75 -9.34 -3.81
N TYR A 164 -9.84 -10.14 -3.72
CA TYR A 164 -11.18 -9.72 -4.09
C TYR A 164 -11.72 -8.62 -3.16
N GLU A 165 -11.63 -8.81 -1.84
CA GLU A 165 -12.10 -7.84 -0.84
C GLU A 165 -11.34 -6.52 -0.95
N LEU A 166 -10.03 -6.60 -1.22
CA LEU A 166 -9.20 -5.42 -1.45
C LEU A 166 -9.61 -4.67 -2.73
N LYS A 167 -9.87 -5.39 -3.83
CA LYS A 167 -10.32 -4.78 -5.07
C LYS A 167 -11.71 -4.16 -4.96
N LEU A 168 -12.59 -4.80 -4.21
CA LEU A 168 -13.93 -4.30 -3.91
C LEU A 168 -13.85 -3.01 -3.08
N ALA A 169 -13.00 -2.98 -2.04
CA ALA A 169 -12.76 -1.79 -1.24
C ALA A 169 -12.21 -0.63 -2.06
N GLU A 170 -11.25 -0.88 -2.97
CA GLU A 170 -10.73 0.13 -3.89
C GLU A 170 -11.84 0.69 -4.81
N THR A 171 -12.68 -0.18 -5.34
CA THR A 171 -13.81 0.21 -6.20
C THR A 171 -14.81 1.10 -5.47
N TRP A 172 -15.19 0.72 -4.25
CA TRP A 172 -16.11 1.51 -3.43
C TRP A 172 -15.54 2.86 -3.05
N ALA A 173 -14.24 2.94 -2.74
CA ALA A 173 -13.57 4.19 -2.45
C ALA A 173 -13.62 5.16 -3.65
N MET A 174 -13.39 4.65 -4.87
CA MET A 174 -13.50 5.46 -6.09
C MET A 174 -14.92 5.95 -6.34
N GLU A 175 -15.95 5.10 -6.17
CA GLU A 175 -17.35 5.51 -6.36
C GLU A 175 -17.79 6.55 -5.31
N LEU A 176 -17.33 6.41 -4.07
CA LEU A 176 -17.61 7.39 -3.02
C LEU A 176 -16.98 8.75 -3.34
N GLN A 177 -15.76 8.78 -3.90
CA GLN A 177 -15.09 10.01 -4.30
C GLN A 177 -15.79 10.76 -5.44
N LYS A 178 -16.56 10.06 -6.29
CA LYS A 178 -17.35 10.70 -7.36
C LYS A 178 -18.57 11.45 -6.84
N MET A 179 -19.01 11.17 -5.61
CA MET A 179 -20.15 11.86 -4.99
C MET A 179 -19.73 13.26 -4.48
N ALA A 180 -20.68 14.20 -4.48
CA ALA A 180 -20.49 15.49 -3.83
C ALA A 180 -20.12 15.33 -2.34
N PRO A 181 -19.28 16.19 -1.75
CA PRO A 181 -18.79 16.05 -0.37
C PRO A 181 -19.92 15.84 0.65
N GLU A 182 -21.03 16.55 0.50
CA GLU A 182 -22.20 16.45 1.37
C GLU A 182 -22.87 15.07 1.26
N GLN A 183 -22.96 14.53 0.04
CA GLN A 183 -23.54 13.20 -0.21
C GLN A 183 -22.65 12.07 0.34
N GLN A 184 -21.33 12.25 0.32
CA GLN A 184 -20.41 11.29 0.93
C GLN A 184 -20.64 11.11 2.42
N ILE A 185 -21.05 12.17 3.13
CA ILE A 185 -21.33 12.10 4.57
C ILE A 185 -22.52 11.17 4.82
N TYR A 186 -23.61 11.35 4.07
CA TYR A 186 -24.79 10.50 4.18
C TYR A 186 -24.51 9.04 3.78
N ALA A 187 -23.75 8.83 2.70
CA ALA A 187 -23.36 7.50 2.25
C ALA A 187 -22.49 6.77 3.29
N LYS A 188 -21.48 7.44 3.85
CA LYS A 188 -20.63 6.87 4.92
C LYS A 188 -21.42 6.47 6.15
N LYS A 189 -22.37 7.31 6.57
CA LYS A 189 -23.26 6.99 7.69
C LYS A 189 -24.07 5.73 7.39
N ALA A 190 -24.73 5.66 6.23
CA ALA A 190 -25.54 4.50 5.86
C ALA A 190 -24.71 3.21 5.80
N ILE A 191 -23.49 3.26 5.26
CA ILE A 191 -22.58 2.10 5.23
C ILE A 191 -22.23 1.64 6.65
N ASN A 192 -21.89 2.56 7.54
CA ASN A 192 -21.57 2.23 8.93
C ASN A 192 -22.77 1.63 9.66
N ASP A 193 -23.96 2.19 9.48
CA ASP A 193 -25.20 1.68 10.07
C ASP A 193 -25.46 0.23 9.58
N ILE A 194 -25.30 -0.03 8.28
CA ILE A 194 -25.44 -1.37 7.71
C ILE A 194 -24.42 -2.34 8.32
N ILE A 195 -23.15 -1.95 8.42
CA ILE A 195 -22.10 -2.81 8.99
C ILE A 195 -22.40 -3.10 10.45
N TYR A 196 -22.78 -2.08 11.23
CA TYR A 196 -23.13 -2.21 12.63
C TYR A 196 -24.29 -3.20 12.84
N GLU A 197 -25.41 -3.02 12.14
CA GLU A 197 -26.56 -3.94 12.22
C GLU A 197 -26.19 -5.35 11.72
N GLY A 198 -25.28 -5.45 10.75
CA GLY A 198 -24.76 -6.73 10.26
C GLY A 198 -23.96 -7.48 11.32
N GLN A 199 -23.10 -6.76 12.05
CA GLN A 199 -22.32 -7.33 13.15
C GLN A 199 -23.20 -7.81 14.31
N LEU A 200 -24.35 -7.16 14.52
CA LEU A 200 -25.36 -7.59 15.50
C LEU A 200 -26.24 -8.75 15.01
N GLY A 201 -26.12 -9.15 13.73
CA GLY A 201 -26.95 -10.21 13.13
C GLY A 201 -28.37 -9.77 12.79
N ASN A 202 -28.61 -8.46 12.69
CA ASN A 202 -29.93 -7.88 12.45
C ASN A 202 -30.27 -7.71 10.96
N LEU A 203 -29.30 -7.91 10.05
CA LEU A 203 -29.54 -7.78 8.61
C LEU A 203 -30.31 -8.98 8.04
N HIS A 204 -31.33 -8.68 7.26
CA HIS A 204 -32.13 -9.60 6.48
C HIS A 204 -32.45 -8.99 5.09
N ARG A 205 -33.15 -9.75 4.25
CA ARG A 205 -33.43 -9.40 2.84
C ARG A 205 -34.00 -8.00 2.62
N ASP A 206 -34.76 -7.48 3.59
CA ASP A 206 -35.53 -6.23 3.48
C ASP A 206 -34.99 -5.11 4.39
N SER A 207 -33.80 -5.27 4.97
CA SER A 207 -33.23 -4.32 5.94
C SER A 207 -32.81 -2.98 5.32
N VAL A 208 -32.51 -2.94 4.02
CA VAL A 208 -32.05 -1.71 3.34
C VAL A 208 -33.13 -1.19 2.40
N ARG A 209 -33.56 0.06 2.61
CA ARG A 209 -34.50 0.78 1.72
C ARG A 209 -33.86 2.08 1.24
N ILE A 210 -33.51 2.13 -0.04
CA ILE A 210 -32.91 3.32 -0.64
C ILE A 210 -34.02 4.13 -1.30
N SER A 211 -34.25 5.34 -0.79
CA SER A 211 -35.38 6.23 -1.05
C SER A 211 -36.73 5.71 -0.53
N MET A 212 -37.39 6.50 0.32
CA MET A 212 -38.80 6.26 0.65
C MET A 212 -39.66 6.91 -0.45
N PRO A 213 -40.69 6.23 -0.98
CA PRO A 213 -41.70 6.93 -1.74
C PRO A 213 -42.32 7.98 -0.83
N MET A 214 -42.33 9.25 -1.26
CA MET A 214 -43.07 10.28 -0.51
C MET A 214 -44.50 9.80 -0.34
N ALA A 215 -44.93 9.65 0.91
CA ALA A 215 -46.33 9.40 1.22
C ALA A 215 -47.12 10.52 0.56
N ARG A 216 -47.93 10.18 -0.45
CA ARG A 216 -48.97 11.10 -0.93
C ARG A 216 -49.91 11.27 0.25
N LEU A 217 -49.82 12.41 0.92
CA LEU A 217 -50.89 12.89 1.78
C LEU A 217 -52.14 12.98 0.89
N VAL A 218 -53.08 12.08 1.12
CA VAL A 218 -54.45 12.14 0.57
C VAL A 218 -55.26 13.06 1.47
#